data_AF-A0A820CAX2-F1
#
_entry.id   AF-A0A820CAX2-F1
#
_cell.length_a   1.000
_cell.length_b   1.000
_cell.length_c   1.000
_cell.angle_alpha   90.00
_cell.angle_beta   90.00
_cell.angle_gamma   90.00
#
_symmetry.space_group_name_H-M   'P 1'
#
loop_
_entity.id
_entity.type
_entity.pdbx_description
1 polymer ?
#
loop_
_entity_poly.entity_id
_entity_poly.type
_entity_poly.pdbx_seq_one_letter_code
_entity_poly.pdbx_strand_id
1 'polypeptide(L)' 'VAGGNGQGNESNQLYCPSALSFDDEENLYVADARNHRIQKYEKIRN' A
#
# COMPACT_ATOMS: atom_id res chain seq x y z
N VAL A 1 -5.81 7.29 -0.76
CA VAL A 1 -6.33 6.02 -0.18
C VAL A 1 -5.42 4.90 -0.62
N ALA A 2 -4.99 4.02 0.29
CA ALA A 2 -4.24 2.82 -0.08
C ALA A 2 -5.21 1.72 -0.53
N GLY A 3 -5.03 1.20 -1.74
CA GLY A 3 -6.01 0.29 -2.36
C GLY A 3 -7.35 0.97 -2.71
N GLY A 4 -8.46 0.24 -2.58
CA GLY A 4 -9.82 0.77 -2.75
C GLY A 4 -10.52 0.44 -4.07
N ASN A 5 -9.83 -0.16 -5.05
CA ASN A 5 -10.40 -0.49 -6.37
C ASN A 5 -10.59 -2.00 -6.56
N GLY A 6 -10.99 -2.69 -5.49
CA GLY A 6 -11.13 -4.14 -5.46
C GLY A 6 -9.80 -4.88 -5.37
N GLN A 7 -9.91 -6.21 -5.42
CA GLN A 7 -8.77 -7.11 -5.35
C GLN A 7 -8.03 -7.14 -6.70
N GLY A 8 -6.71 -6.98 -6.69
CA GLY A 8 -5.90 -7.07 -7.92
C GLY A 8 -4.47 -6.58 -7.73
N ASN A 9 -3.73 -6.46 -8.83
CA ASN A 9 -2.30 -6.17 -8.87
C ASN A 9 -1.96 -4.76 -9.37
N GLU A 10 -2.96 -3.94 -9.71
CA GLU A 10 -2.76 -2.53 -10.08
C GLU A 10 -2.28 -1.69 -8.88
N SER A 11 -1.73 -0.51 -9.14
CA SER A 11 -1.17 0.40 -8.11
C SER A 11 -2.22 0.96 -7.13
N ASN A 12 -3.50 0.89 -7.49
CA ASN A 12 -4.63 1.30 -6.66
C ASN A 12 -5.44 0.09 -6.13
N GLN A 13 -4.85 -1.11 -6.18
CA GLN A 13 -5.44 -2.39 -5.73
C GLN A 13 -4.50 -3.13 -4.76
N LEU A 14 -5.06 -4.11 -4.05
CA LEU A 14 -4.36 -5.00 -3.12
C LEU A 14 -4.89 -6.44 -3.30
N TYR A 15 -4.08 -7.47 -3.05
CA TYR A 15 -4.50 -8.88 -3.17
C TYR A 15 -4.39 -9.67 -1.86
N CYS A 16 -3.51 -9.31 -0.92
CA CYS A 16 -3.56 -9.82 0.46
C CYS A 16 -2.69 -8.95 1.36
N PRO A 17 -3.16 -7.75 1.76
CA PRO A 17 -2.38 -6.90 2.64
C PRO A 17 -2.23 -7.58 4.00
N SER A 18 -1.00 -7.81 4.42
CA SER A 18 -0.65 -8.60 5.62
C SER A 18 -0.06 -7.75 6.74
N ALA A 19 0.57 -6.62 6.41
CA ALA A 19 1.16 -5.71 7.36
C ALA A 19 1.16 -4.27 6.82
N LEU A 20 1.17 -3.31 7.75
CA LEU A 20 1.25 -1.88 7.50
C LEU A 20 2.38 -1.29 8.37
N SER A 21 3.11 -0.32 7.84
CA SER A 21 4.11 0.44 8.59
C SER A 21 4.22 1.86 8.03
N PHE A 22 4.68 2.80 8.84
CA PHE A 22 4.93 4.18 8.45
C PHE A 22 6.42 4.50 8.60
N ASP A 23 6.96 5.33 7.72
CA ASP A 23 8.26 5.98 7.93
C ASP A 23 8.11 7.32 8.67
N ASP A 24 9.23 7.96 8.99
CA ASP A 24 9.26 9.26 9.69
C ASP A 24 8.66 10.41 8.86
N GLU A 25 8.49 10.21 7.56
CA GLU A 25 7.82 11.15 6.66
C GLU A 25 6.31 10.89 6.56
N GLU A 26 5.79 9.94 7.34
CA GLU A 26 4.43 9.43 7.34
C GLU A 26 3.98 8.81 6.00
N ASN A 27 4.91 8.33 5.18
CA ASN A 27 4.56 7.49 4.04
C ASN A 27 4.11 6.12 4.55
N LEU A 28 3.04 5.57 3.97
CA LEU A 28 2.50 4.26 4.32
C LEU A 28 3.12 3.17 3.46
N TYR A 29 3.64 2.12 4.07
CA TYR A 29 4.11 0.90 3.42
C TYR A 29 3.14 -0.24 3.69
N VAL A 30 2.77 -0.96 2.63
CA VAL A 30 1.84 -2.10 2.70
C VAL A 30 2.52 -3.36 2.16
N ALA A 31 2.59 -4.41 2.99
CA ALA A 31 3.03 -5.74 2.56
C ALA A 31 1.87 -6.50 1.90
N ASP A 32 1.80 -6.45 0.57
CA ASP A 32 0.75 -7.04 -0.24
C ASP A 32 1.12 -8.48 -0.66
N ALA A 33 0.92 -9.41 0.27
CA ALA A 33 1.56 -10.72 0.30
C ALA A 33 1.27 -11.58 -0.93
N ARG A 34 0.03 -11.55 -1.46
CA ARG A 34 -0.35 -12.32 -2.66
C ARG A 34 0.07 -11.67 -3.98
N ASN A 35 0.46 -10.40 -3.95
CA ASN A 35 1.10 -9.74 -5.09
C ASN A 35 2.64 -9.77 -4.99
N HIS A 36 3.18 -10.39 -3.94
CA HIS A 36 4.63 -10.49 -3.73
C HIS A 36 5.36 -9.14 -3.80
N ARG A 37 4.72 -8.08 -3.27
CA ARG A 37 5.25 -6.70 -3.33
C ARG A 37 5.08 -5.95 -2.01
N ILE A 38 5.87 -4.90 -1.87
CA ILE A 38 5.64 -3.82 -0.91
C ILE A 38 5.18 -2.60 -1.70
N GLN A 39 4.08 -1.97 -1.31
CA GLN A 39 3.62 -0.70 -1.90
C GLN A 39 3.86 0.46 -0.95
N LYS A 40 4.43 1.56 -1.45
CA LYS A 40 4.58 2.84 -0.75
C LYS A 40 3.46 3.79 -1.21
N TYR A 41 2.78 4.41 -0.26
CA TYR A 41 1.81 5.48 -0.47
C TYR A 41 2.33 6.74 0.20
N GLU A 42 2.65 7.73 -0.62
CA GLU A 42 3.23 8.97 -0.12
C GLU A 42 2.19 9.83 0.57
N LYS A 43 2.55 10.38 1.73
CA LYS A 43 1.75 11.42 2.34
C LYS A 43 1.86 12.67 1.47
N ILE A 44 0.73 13.14 0.95
CA ILE A 44 0.69 14.44 0.27
C ILE A 44 1.00 15.52 1.31
N ARG A 45 2.07 16.27 1.08
CA ARG A 45 2.39 17.49 1.84
C ARG A 45 1.72 18.67 1.12
N ASN A 46 1.01 19.49 1.89
CA ASN A 46 0.42 20.75 1.41
C ASN A 46 1.50 21.79 1.13
#